data_AF-A0A2W0FXL8-F1
#
_entry.id   AF-A0A2W0FXL8-F1
#
_cell.length_a   1.000
_cell.length_b   1.000
_cell.length_c   1.000
_cell.angle_alpha   90.00
_cell.angle_beta   90.00
_cell.angle_gamma   90.00
#
_symmetry.space_group_name_H-M   'P 1'
#
loop_
_entity.id
_entity.type
_entity.pdbx_description
1 polymer ?
#
loop_
_entity_poly.entity_id
_entity_poly.type
_entity_poly.pdbx_seq_one_letter_code
_entity_poly.pdbx_strand_id
1 'polypeptide(L)'
;MQFFKHDAELVRLLATCEAEVARARTNDDLLQVIGRLQSFKGGLKFDHAQPLVLVMLAIVSAIPAMAGVVVMWFIAACFGVASLIIWMSRKATFDEMPKRIARKCSFLSNGLWDPGGTAEERFTQLSGEFEDYERGNDSRRIVDSAGGTYQGSRHQLPFVFHHLRYVNSHYKSKSDGESERVYESFDRFSLVVDFPWVTGVMVCSDLPKKKRTKPKVFETTSDDFNRNFIFTGDDLACAKFATPTTLAFLLRLCRQLKKVNLEFSSEGRLCLSFDDAEVMAYKDPGTFEDLSGFYANIKRGLELPGLFPVLALVHELAELHDNNFDLPMKVADEMEQ
;
A
#
# COMPACT_ATOMS: atom_id res chain seq x y z
N MET A 1 8.06 -4.05 41.42
CA MET A 1 9.26 -3.61 40.67
C MET A 1 9.58 -4.53 39.48
N GLN A 2 9.43 -5.85 39.61
CA GLN A 2 9.68 -6.82 38.52
C GLN A 2 8.78 -6.62 37.27
N PHE A 3 7.47 -6.37 37.43
CA PHE A 3 6.55 -6.14 36.30
C PHE A 3 6.89 -4.90 35.46
N PHE A 4 7.31 -3.80 36.10
CA PHE A 4 7.77 -2.60 35.40
C PHE A 4 9.03 -2.86 34.59
N LYS A 5 9.92 -3.72 35.13
CA LYS A 5 11.15 -4.12 34.45
C LYS A 5 10.84 -5.00 33.24
N HIS A 6 9.92 -5.95 33.38
CA HIS A 6 9.43 -6.82 32.29
C HIS A 6 8.84 -6.01 31.13
N ASP A 7 7.87 -5.13 31.42
CA ASP A 7 7.24 -4.29 30.39
C ASP A 7 8.27 -3.40 29.66
N ALA A 8 9.23 -2.82 30.39
CA ALA A 8 10.27 -1.98 29.80
C ALA A 8 11.26 -2.80 28.94
N GLU A 9 11.62 -4.00 29.36
CA GLU A 9 12.46 -4.93 28.59
C GLU A 9 11.74 -5.41 27.32
N LEU A 10 10.43 -5.71 27.40
CA LEU A 10 9.63 -6.10 26.25
C LEU A 10 9.49 -4.96 25.23
N VAL A 11 9.25 -3.72 25.67
CA VAL A 11 9.22 -2.55 24.76
C VAL A 11 10.55 -2.39 24.04
N ARG A 12 11.67 -2.52 24.76
CA ARG A 12 13.02 -2.43 24.15
C ARG A 12 13.28 -3.56 23.17
N LEU A 13 12.85 -4.78 23.49
CA LEU A 13 12.97 -5.93 22.60
C LEU A 13 12.17 -5.68 21.32
N LEU A 14 10.90 -5.27 21.43
CA LEU A 14 10.04 -4.99 20.28
C LEU A 14 10.64 -3.89 19.40
N ALA A 15 11.12 -2.79 19.97
CA ALA A 15 11.78 -1.72 19.20
C ALA A 15 13.04 -2.21 18.48
N THR A 16 13.82 -3.10 19.11
CA THR A 16 15.01 -3.71 18.49
C THR A 16 14.61 -4.62 17.35
N CYS A 17 13.63 -5.50 17.58
CA CYS A 17 13.07 -6.39 16.56
C CYS A 17 12.50 -5.59 15.38
N GLU A 18 11.85 -4.46 15.61
CA GLU A 18 11.32 -3.59 14.56
C GLU A 18 12.42 -3.11 13.61
N ALA A 19 13.52 -2.61 14.19
CA ALA A 19 14.68 -2.17 13.42
C ALA A 19 15.37 -3.32 12.68
N GLU A 20 15.31 -4.55 13.21
CA GLU A 20 15.84 -5.75 12.55
C GLU A 20 14.95 -6.22 11.40
N VAL A 21 13.62 -6.21 11.57
CA VAL A 21 12.65 -6.52 10.52
C VAL A 21 12.79 -5.54 9.35
N ALA A 22 12.97 -4.26 9.63
CA ALA A 22 13.20 -3.25 8.60
C ALA A 22 14.47 -3.55 7.77
N ARG A 23 15.53 -4.03 8.42
CA ARG A 23 16.83 -4.35 7.81
C ARG A 23 16.93 -5.76 7.23
N ALA A 24 15.96 -6.63 7.51
CA ALA A 24 15.95 -8.01 7.05
C ALA A 24 16.01 -8.09 5.52
N ARG A 25 16.90 -8.97 5.03
CA ARG A 25 17.10 -9.24 3.60
C ARG A 25 16.69 -10.64 3.20
N THR A 26 16.52 -11.52 4.18
CA THR A 26 16.12 -12.92 3.96
C THR A 26 15.02 -13.33 4.94
N ASN A 27 14.29 -14.40 4.60
CA ASN A 27 13.32 -14.98 5.53
C ASN A 27 14.02 -15.52 6.79
N ASP A 28 15.26 -15.99 6.69
CA ASP A 28 16.03 -16.45 7.84
C ASP A 28 16.31 -15.33 8.85
N ASP A 29 16.55 -14.10 8.39
CA ASP A 29 16.67 -12.93 9.28
C ASP A 29 15.37 -12.71 10.07
N LEU A 30 14.21 -12.86 9.42
CA LEU A 30 12.90 -12.75 10.08
C LEU A 30 12.69 -13.88 11.08
N LEU A 31 13.12 -15.11 10.76
CA LEU A 31 13.06 -16.25 11.67
C LEU A 31 13.96 -16.04 12.90
N GLN A 32 15.12 -15.39 12.75
CA GLN A 32 15.97 -15.03 13.89
C GLN A 32 15.28 -14.01 14.81
N VAL A 33 14.59 -13.01 14.24
CA VAL A 33 13.80 -12.06 15.02
C VAL A 33 12.71 -12.78 15.82
N ILE A 34 11.97 -13.70 15.19
CA ILE A 34 10.94 -14.49 15.88
C ILE A 34 11.57 -15.40 16.94
N GLY A 35 12.73 -16.00 16.68
CA GLY A 35 13.47 -16.81 17.64
C GLY A 35 13.89 -16.00 18.89
N ARG A 36 14.27 -14.74 18.73
CA ARG A 36 14.55 -13.84 19.86
C ARG A 36 13.30 -13.57 20.69
N LEU A 37 12.16 -13.33 20.03
CA LEU A 37 10.87 -13.19 20.71
C LEU A 37 10.50 -14.45 21.49
N GLN A 38 10.74 -15.65 20.93
CA GLN A 38 10.53 -16.93 21.62
C GLN A 38 11.43 -17.10 22.86
N SER A 39 12.68 -16.61 22.79
CA SER A 39 13.66 -16.72 23.88
C SER A 39 13.45 -15.72 25.02
N PHE A 40 12.51 -14.78 24.87
CA PHE A 40 12.28 -13.74 25.87
C PHE A 40 11.70 -14.31 27.16
N LYS A 41 12.42 -14.11 28.27
CA LYS A 41 12.02 -14.61 29.59
C LYS A 41 10.84 -13.81 30.11
N GLY A 42 9.75 -14.50 30.50
CA GLY A 42 8.52 -13.88 31.01
C GLY A 42 7.37 -13.85 30.00
N GLY A 43 7.59 -14.29 28.76
CA GLY A 43 6.56 -14.31 27.71
C GLY A 43 6.30 -12.93 27.11
N LEU A 44 5.53 -12.89 26.02
CA LEU A 44 5.31 -11.66 25.24
C LEU A 44 4.06 -10.87 25.66
N LYS A 45 3.40 -11.25 26.76
CA LYS A 45 2.25 -10.50 27.28
C LYS A 45 2.76 -9.36 28.16
N PHE A 46 2.16 -8.18 27.98
CA PHE A 46 2.37 -7.06 28.90
C PHE A 46 1.68 -7.36 30.23
N ASP A 47 2.35 -7.07 31.34
CA ASP A 47 1.78 -7.25 32.68
C ASP A 47 0.83 -6.11 33.06
N HIS A 48 0.81 -5.04 32.25
CA HIS A 48 -0.03 -3.84 32.42
C HIS A 48 0.12 -3.16 33.81
N ALA A 49 1.21 -3.43 34.54
CA ALA A 49 1.42 -2.88 35.87
C ALA A 49 1.56 -1.35 35.86
N GLN A 50 2.22 -0.79 34.85
CA GLN A 50 2.36 0.67 34.71
C GLN A 50 1.02 1.39 34.46
N PRO A 51 0.20 1.03 33.46
CA PRO A 51 -1.11 1.67 33.30
C PRO A 51 -2.01 1.46 34.52
N LEU A 52 -1.91 0.32 35.21
CA LEU A 52 -2.70 0.06 36.43
C LEU A 52 -2.29 0.97 37.60
N VAL A 53 -0.99 1.20 37.81
CA VAL A 53 -0.51 2.16 38.83
C VAL A 53 -0.93 3.59 38.50
N LEU A 54 -0.92 3.99 37.23
CA LEU A 54 -1.41 5.31 36.82
C LEU A 54 -2.92 5.46 37.09
N VAL A 55 -3.73 4.42 36.87
CA VAL A 55 -5.15 4.43 37.25
C VAL A 55 -5.32 4.57 38.75
N MET A 56 -4.53 3.85 39.56
CA MET A 56 -4.56 4.00 41.01
C MET A 56 -4.20 5.42 41.46
N LEU A 57 -3.19 6.04 40.85
CA LEU A 57 -2.84 7.45 41.12
C LEU A 57 -3.95 8.42 40.69
N ALA A 58 -4.65 8.13 39.59
CA ALA A 58 -5.81 8.90 39.17
C ALA A 58 -6.93 8.84 40.21
N ILE A 59 -7.23 7.64 40.73
CA ILE A 59 -8.25 7.42 41.77
C ILE A 59 -7.88 8.14 43.06
N VAL A 60 -6.63 7.99 43.53
CA VAL A 60 -6.15 8.67 44.74
C VAL A 60 -6.22 10.19 44.58
N SER A 61 -5.91 10.70 43.38
CA SER A 61 -6.01 12.13 43.06
C SER A 61 -7.45 12.63 43.04
N ALA A 62 -8.43 11.79 42.68
CA ALA A 62 -9.83 12.17 42.69
C ALA A 62 -10.40 12.39 44.11
N ILE A 63 -9.82 11.77 45.14
CA ILE A 63 -10.34 11.85 46.52
C ILE A 63 -10.29 13.29 47.07
N PRO A 64 -9.14 14.02 47.06
CA PRO A 64 -9.12 15.43 47.46
C PRO A 64 -9.88 16.34 46.50
N ALA A 65 -10.01 15.94 45.23
CA ALA A 65 -10.79 16.69 44.25
C ALA A 65 -12.28 16.75 44.62
N MET A 66 -12.83 15.64 45.12
CA MET A 66 -14.18 15.58 45.68
C MET A 66 -14.34 16.43 46.95
N ALA A 67 -13.26 16.69 47.68
CA ALA A 67 -13.24 17.57 48.84
C ALA A 67 -13.06 19.07 48.49
N GLY A 68 -13.11 19.43 47.19
CA GLY A 68 -13.08 20.82 46.72
C GLY A 68 -11.73 21.30 46.17
N VAL A 69 -10.70 20.45 46.13
CA VAL A 69 -9.38 20.82 45.56
C VAL A 69 -9.41 20.65 44.03
N VAL A 70 -9.88 21.67 43.31
CA VAL A 70 -10.14 21.62 41.86
C VAL A 70 -8.94 21.17 41.01
N VAL A 71 -7.71 21.57 41.37
CA VAL A 71 -6.48 21.19 40.64
C VAL A 71 -6.29 19.66 40.58
N MET A 72 -6.81 18.94 41.56
CA MET A 72 -6.66 17.48 41.63
C MET A 72 -7.50 16.75 40.58
N TRP A 73 -8.57 17.37 40.04
CA TRP A 73 -9.29 16.83 38.88
C TRP A 73 -8.42 16.80 37.63
N PHE A 74 -7.61 17.84 37.40
CA PHE A 74 -6.67 17.87 36.28
C PHE A 74 -5.60 16.78 36.42
N ILE A 75 -5.05 16.60 37.64
CA ILE A 75 -4.04 15.56 37.91
C ILE A 75 -4.64 14.17 37.70
N ALA A 76 -5.86 13.91 38.19
CA ALA A 76 -6.56 12.65 37.96
C ALA A 76 -6.80 12.38 36.46
N ALA A 77 -7.24 13.41 35.72
CA ALA A 77 -7.43 13.30 34.28
C ALA A 77 -6.12 13.00 33.54
N CYS A 78 -5.02 13.69 33.87
CA CYS A 78 -3.71 13.43 33.27
C CYS A 78 -3.25 11.98 33.48
N PHE A 79 -3.37 11.44 34.69
CA PHE A 79 -3.01 10.05 34.97
C PHE A 79 -3.92 9.04 34.25
N GLY A 80 -5.22 9.29 34.22
CA GLY A 80 -6.18 8.45 33.49
C GLY A 80 -5.88 8.42 31.98
N VAL A 81 -5.67 9.58 31.36
CA VAL A 81 -5.33 9.69 29.94
C VAL A 81 -3.98 9.04 29.63
N ALA A 82 -2.95 9.29 30.45
CA ALA A 82 -1.63 8.67 30.27
C ALA A 82 -1.70 7.14 30.34
N SER A 83 -2.50 6.60 31.27
CA SER A 83 -2.73 5.15 31.37
C SER A 83 -3.35 4.57 30.10
N LEU A 84 -4.41 5.20 29.59
CA LEU A 84 -5.07 4.80 28.35
C LEU A 84 -4.12 4.84 27.15
N ILE A 85 -3.33 5.90 27.01
CA ILE A 85 -2.34 6.04 25.93
C ILE A 85 -1.29 4.93 25.99
N ILE A 86 -0.73 4.65 27.17
CA ILE A 86 0.26 3.59 27.35
C ILE A 86 -0.33 2.21 27.06
N TRP A 87 -1.57 1.96 27.50
CA TRP A 87 -2.26 0.70 27.22
C TRP A 87 -2.48 0.51 25.71
N MET A 88 -3.02 1.53 25.04
CA MET A 88 -3.32 1.47 23.61
C MET A 88 -2.06 1.34 22.75
N SER A 89 -1.00 2.09 23.06
CA SER A 89 0.26 2.02 22.32
C SER A 89 0.93 0.66 22.41
N ARG A 90 0.95 0.04 23.61
CA ARG A 90 1.50 -1.30 23.82
C ARG A 90 0.72 -2.36 23.04
N LYS A 91 -0.61 -2.30 23.11
CA LYS A 91 -1.48 -3.20 22.34
C LYS A 91 -1.24 -3.03 20.83
N ALA A 92 -1.23 -1.80 20.34
CA ALA A 92 -0.99 -1.52 18.93
C ALA A 92 0.37 -2.06 18.45
N THR A 93 1.44 -1.83 19.22
CA THR A 93 2.78 -2.33 18.88
C THR A 93 2.82 -3.85 18.79
N PHE A 94 2.16 -4.53 19.74
CA PHE A 94 2.07 -5.99 19.76
C PHE A 94 1.27 -6.54 18.58
N ASP A 95 0.16 -5.89 18.21
CA ASP A 95 -0.71 -6.32 17.11
C ASP A 95 -0.12 -5.99 15.73
N GLU A 96 0.73 -4.97 15.64
CA GLU A 96 1.30 -4.48 14.38
C GLU A 96 2.59 -5.24 13.97
N MET A 97 3.41 -5.65 14.94
CA MET A 97 4.67 -6.34 14.66
C MET A 97 4.49 -7.64 13.85
N PRO A 98 3.55 -8.55 14.17
CA PRO A 98 3.30 -9.74 13.36
C PRO A 98 2.95 -9.38 11.92
N LYS A 99 2.14 -8.33 11.71
CA LYS A 99 1.75 -7.85 10.38
C LYS A 99 2.93 -7.32 9.59
N ARG A 100 3.85 -6.62 10.26
CA ARG A 100 5.09 -6.12 9.64
C ARG A 100 6.03 -7.25 9.23
N ILE A 101 6.22 -8.25 10.11
CA ILE A 101 7.02 -9.44 9.80
C ILE A 101 6.39 -10.23 8.65
N ALA A 102 5.07 -10.45 8.71
CA ALA A 102 4.32 -11.15 7.67
C ALA A 102 4.46 -10.46 6.32
N ARG A 103 4.27 -9.13 6.27
CA ARG A 103 4.43 -8.35 5.04
C ARG A 103 5.86 -8.37 4.52
N LYS A 104 6.86 -8.25 5.38
CA LYS A 104 8.26 -8.37 4.96
C LYS A 104 8.56 -9.78 4.41
N CYS A 105 8.03 -10.83 5.05
CA CYS A 105 8.14 -12.20 4.57
C CYS A 105 7.47 -12.39 3.22
N SER A 106 6.28 -11.82 2.99
CA SER A 106 5.64 -11.90 1.69
C SER A 106 6.45 -11.17 0.61
N PHE A 107 7.11 -10.06 0.92
CA PHE A 107 7.98 -9.42 -0.06
C PHE A 107 9.19 -10.31 -0.39
N LEU A 108 9.92 -10.76 0.63
CA LEU A 108 11.13 -11.56 0.44
C LEU A 108 10.87 -12.91 -0.22
N SER A 109 9.75 -13.58 0.13
CA SER A 109 9.37 -14.88 -0.44
C SER A 109 9.01 -14.79 -1.94
N ASN A 110 8.61 -13.62 -2.41
CA ASN A 110 8.21 -13.39 -3.80
C ASN A 110 9.25 -12.55 -4.56
N GLY A 111 10.49 -12.43 -4.03
CA GLY A 111 11.58 -11.71 -4.69
C GLY A 111 11.38 -10.20 -4.79
N LEU A 112 10.53 -9.62 -3.94
CA LEU A 112 10.26 -8.19 -3.90
C LEU A 112 11.22 -7.46 -2.97
N TRP A 113 11.56 -6.23 -3.32
CA TRP A 113 12.45 -5.36 -2.55
C TRP A 113 11.85 -3.98 -2.31
N ASP A 114 12.47 -3.22 -1.40
CA ASP A 114 12.11 -1.81 -1.20
C ASP A 114 12.67 -0.98 -2.37
N PRO A 115 11.84 -0.28 -3.15
CA PRO A 115 12.31 0.52 -4.28
C PRO A 115 13.17 1.73 -3.86
N GLY A 116 13.31 2.02 -2.56
CA GLY A 116 14.10 3.14 -2.06
C GLY A 116 13.37 4.48 -2.19
N GLY A 117 14.03 5.57 -1.81
CA GLY A 117 13.42 6.91 -1.75
C GLY A 117 12.34 7.05 -0.66
N THR A 118 11.92 8.28 -0.40
CA THR A 118 10.83 8.58 0.55
C THR A 118 9.46 8.42 -0.11
N ALA A 119 8.41 8.24 0.69
CA ALA A 119 7.03 8.19 0.20
C ALA A 119 6.61 9.50 -0.52
N GLU A 120 7.16 10.64 -0.10
CA GLU A 120 6.90 11.95 -0.70
C GLU A 120 7.60 12.08 -2.06
N GLU A 121 8.89 11.73 -2.15
CA GLU A 121 9.62 11.71 -3.42
C GLU A 121 8.92 10.84 -4.46
N ARG A 122 8.50 9.62 -4.08
CA ARG A 122 7.75 8.73 -4.97
C ARG A 122 6.42 9.33 -5.39
N PHE A 123 5.68 9.91 -4.44
CA PHE A 123 4.40 10.56 -4.76
C PHE A 123 4.59 11.69 -5.78
N THR A 124 5.58 12.57 -5.55
CA THR A 124 5.90 13.67 -6.45
C THR A 124 6.23 13.17 -7.85
N GLN A 125 7.08 12.14 -7.97
CA GLN A 125 7.42 11.54 -9.26
C GLN A 125 6.17 10.99 -9.96
N LEU A 126 5.40 10.15 -9.28
CA LEU A 126 4.23 9.47 -9.85
C LEU A 126 3.13 10.46 -10.24
N SER A 127 2.89 11.48 -9.41
CA SER A 127 1.91 12.53 -9.70
C SER A 127 2.32 13.47 -10.83
N GLY A 128 3.61 13.57 -11.13
CA GLY A 128 4.13 14.32 -12.28
C GLY A 128 3.96 13.59 -13.61
N GLU A 129 3.79 12.27 -13.56
CA GLU A 129 3.74 11.41 -14.76
C GLU A 129 2.36 10.81 -15.04
N PHE A 130 1.64 10.42 -14.00
CA PHE A 130 0.37 9.69 -14.11
C PHE A 130 -0.76 10.47 -13.43
N GLU A 131 -1.83 10.70 -14.19
CA GLU A 131 -3.01 11.45 -13.75
C GLU A 131 -3.80 10.70 -12.66
N ASP A 132 -3.73 9.36 -12.59
CA ASP A 132 -4.41 8.58 -11.56
C ASP A 132 -4.01 9.00 -10.13
N TYR A 133 -2.81 9.56 -9.97
CA TYR A 133 -2.29 10.06 -8.68
C TYR A 133 -2.89 11.41 -8.28
N GLU A 134 -3.65 12.08 -9.16
CA GLU A 134 -4.38 13.29 -8.82
C GLU A 134 -5.66 13.03 -8.01
N ARG A 135 -6.05 11.76 -7.78
CA ARG A 135 -7.23 11.36 -6.99
C ARG A 135 -7.23 11.96 -5.59
N GLY A 136 -8.41 12.25 -5.04
CA GLY A 136 -8.56 12.96 -3.77
C GLY A 136 -8.68 14.47 -3.95
N ASN A 137 -9.20 15.19 -2.95
CA ASN A 137 -9.21 16.65 -2.96
C ASN A 137 -8.59 17.29 -1.70
N ASP A 138 -8.18 16.47 -0.73
CA ASP A 138 -7.64 16.92 0.55
C ASP A 138 -6.19 16.45 0.73
N SER A 139 -5.97 15.19 1.14
CA SER A 139 -4.63 14.61 1.32
C SER A 139 -4.40 13.38 0.45
N ARG A 140 -3.13 13.11 0.13
CA ARG A 140 -2.65 11.99 -0.68
C ARG A 140 -1.32 11.52 -0.10
N ARG A 141 -1.10 10.20 -0.03
CA ARG A 141 0.19 9.65 0.40
C ARG A 141 0.40 8.24 -0.14
N ILE A 142 1.64 7.92 -0.47
CA ILE A 142 2.07 6.53 -0.69
C ILE A 142 2.22 5.86 0.67
N VAL A 143 1.45 4.81 0.90
CA VAL A 143 1.46 4.02 2.14
C VAL A 143 2.44 2.86 2.03
N ASP A 144 2.55 2.28 0.84
CA ASP A 144 3.39 1.11 0.57
C ASP A 144 3.99 1.18 -0.83
N SER A 145 5.17 0.60 -1.00
CA SER A 145 5.75 0.29 -2.30
C SER A 145 6.62 -0.95 -2.24
N ALA A 146 6.61 -1.74 -3.33
CA ALA A 146 7.46 -2.92 -3.48
C ALA A 146 7.94 -3.03 -4.93
N GLY A 147 9.25 -3.10 -5.13
CA GLY A 147 9.88 -3.36 -6.42
C GLY A 147 10.01 -4.85 -6.70
N GLY A 148 9.91 -5.25 -7.96
CA GLY A 148 10.03 -6.63 -8.40
C GLY A 148 10.46 -6.74 -9.85
N THR A 149 10.74 -7.96 -10.31
CA THR A 149 10.90 -8.26 -11.73
C THR A 149 10.08 -9.49 -12.06
N TYR A 150 9.13 -9.35 -12.99
CA TYR A 150 8.39 -10.47 -13.54
C TYR A 150 9.16 -11.11 -14.69
N GLN A 151 9.30 -12.43 -14.65
CA GLN A 151 9.99 -13.21 -15.68
C GLN A 151 8.94 -13.89 -16.57
N GLY A 152 8.58 -13.23 -17.69
CA GLY A 152 7.70 -13.79 -18.70
C GLY A 152 8.44 -14.67 -19.71
N SER A 153 7.70 -15.30 -20.63
CA SER A 153 8.27 -16.11 -21.72
C SER A 153 9.16 -15.31 -22.67
N ARG A 154 8.82 -14.04 -22.91
CA ARG A 154 9.48 -13.18 -23.90
C ARG A 154 10.15 -11.94 -23.30
N HIS A 155 9.60 -11.40 -22.22
CA HIS A 155 10.07 -10.16 -21.61
C HIS A 155 10.31 -10.33 -20.12
N GLN A 156 11.34 -9.65 -19.63
CA GLN A 156 11.50 -9.37 -18.21
C GLN A 156 10.90 -8.00 -17.96
N LEU A 157 9.98 -7.92 -17.00
CA LEU A 157 9.27 -6.68 -16.68
C LEU A 157 9.65 -6.23 -15.27
N PRO A 158 10.60 -5.30 -15.13
CA PRO A 158 10.78 -4.56 -13.90
C PRO A 158 9.48 -3.83 -13.56
N PHE A 159 9.04 -3.95 -12.32
CA PHE A 159 7.83 -3.28 -11.86
C PHE A 159 8.01 -2.72 -10.46
N VAL A 160 7.21 -1.71 -10.13
CA VAL A 160 7.02 -1.22 -8.78
C VAL A 160 5.54 -1.17 -8.47
N PHE A 161 5.14 -1.90 -7.44
CA PHE A 161 3.82 -1.78 -6.85
C PHE A 161 3.76 -0.54 -5.96
N HIS A 162 2.65 0.20 -6.01
CA HIS A 162 2.36 1.30 -5.09
C HIS A 162 0.95 1.22 -4.53
N HIS A 163 0.83 1.55 -3.24
CA HIS A 163 -0.45 1.76 -2.54
C HIS A 163 -0.61 3.24 -2.22
N LEU A 164 -1.46 3.92 -2.97
CA LEU A 164 -1.89 5.29 -2.72
C LEU A 164 -3.08 5.30 -1.77
N ARG A 165 -3.01 6.10 -0.71
CA ARG A 165 -4.18 6.49 0.08
C ARG A 165 -4.51 7.95 -0.17
N TYR A 166 -5.76 8.24 -0.48
CA TYR A 166 -6.23 9.60 -0.74
C TYR A 166 -7.51 9.92 0.02
N VAL A 167 -7.74 11.20 0.30
CA VAL A 167 -8.90 11.69 1.05
C VAL A 167 -9.74 12.61 0.16
N ASN A 168 -11.04 12.34 0.14
CA ASN A 168 -12.03 13.29 -0.34
C ASN A 168 -12.70 13.96 0.85
N SER A 169 -12.79 15.28 0.80
CA SER A 169 -13.55 16.09 1.73
C SER A 169 -14.73 16.73 1.01
N HIS A 170 -15.89 16.74 1.67
CA HIS A 170 -17.07 17.43 1.19
C HIS A 170 -17.88 17.98 2.37
N TYR A 171 -18.66 19.03 2.12
CA TYR A 171 -19.55 19.59 3.13
C TYR A 171 -20.89 18.84 3.10
N LYS A 172 -21.33 18.37 4.26
CA LYS A 172 -22.63 17.77 4.47
C LYS A 172 -23.49 18.73 5.30
N SER A 173 -24.62 19.15 4.74
CA SER A 173 -25.60 19.95 5.47
C SER A 173 -26.33 19.09 6.49
N LYS A 174 -26.38 19.54 7.73
CA LYS A 174 -27.18 18.99 8.81
C LYS A 174 -28.59 19.58 8.76
N SER A 175 -29.52 18.89 9.42
CA SER A 175 -30.93 19.28 9.50
C SER A 175 -31.17 20.61 10.24
N ASP A 176 -30.19 21.09 10.99
CA ASP A 176 -30.18 22.38 11.70
C ASP A 176 -29.63 23.54 10.86
N GLY A 177 -29.20 23.29 9.62
CA GLY A 177 -28.59 24.28 8.73
C GLY A 177 -27.08 24.45 8.92
N GLU A 178 -26.46 23.75 9.88
CA GLU A 178 -25.01 23.71 10.01
C GLU A 178 -24.39 22.83 8.91
N SER A 179 -23.16 23.16 8.50
CA SER A 179 -22.40 22.34 7.55
C SER A 179 -21.20 21.72 8.24
N GLU A 180 -21.03 20.42 8.07
CA GLU A 180 -19.88 19.68 8.58
C GLU A 180 -19.02 19.20 7.41
N ARG A 181 -17.71 19.42 7.50
CA ARG A 181 -16.76 18.89 6.53
C ARG A 181 -16.46 17.44 6.87
N VAL A 182 -16.95 16.52 6.03
CA VAL A 182 -16.74 15.07 6.16
C VAL A 182 -15.52 14.67 5.34
N TYR A 183 -14.68 13.81 5.91
CA TYR A 183 -13.48 13.26 5.27
C TYR A 183 -13.65 11.77 5.04
N GLU A 184 -13.49 11.33 3.80
CA GLU A 184 -13.56 9.93 3.40
C GLU A 184 -12.21 9.51 2.83
N SER A 185 -11.62 8.46 3.42
CA SER A 185 -10.36 7.89 2.95
C SER A 185 -10.62 6.76 1.98
N PHE A 186 -9.81 6.71 0.92
CA PHE A 186 -9.87 5.70 -0.12
C PHE A 186 -8.47 5.16 -0.38
N ASP A 187 -8.40 3.91 -0.84
CA ASP A 187 -7.18 3.25 -1.26
C ASP A 187 -7.19 3.08 -2.78
N ARG A 188 -6.01 3.16 -3.40
CA ARG A 188 -5.78 2.94 -4.83
C ARG A 188 -4.47 2.20 -4.98
N PHE A 189 -4.47 1.17 -5.81
CA PHE A 189 -3.31 0.32 -6.03
C PHE A 189 -2.82 0.47 -7.47
N SER A 190 -1.52 0.32 -7.69
CA SER A 190 -0.96 0.36 -9.04
C SER A 190 0.29 -0.48 -9.18
N LEU A 191 0.53 -0.94 -10.40
CA LEU A 191 1.78 -1.50 -10.88
C LEU A 191 2.33 -0.55 -11.94
N VAL A 192 3.50 0.03 -11.66
CA VAL A 192 4.25 0.84 -12.61
C VAL A 192 5.32 -0.04 -13.23
N VAL A 193 5.32 -0.15 -14.56
CA VAL A 193 6.13 -1.10 -15.31
C VAL A 193 6.84 -0.36 -16.45
N ASP A 194 8.10 -0.70 -16.69
CA ASP A 194 8.79 -0.25 -17.91
C ASP A 194 8.11 -0.90 -19.12
N PHE A 195 7.51 -0.07 -19.98
CA PHE A 195 6.64 -0.49 -21.07
C PHE A 195 6.89 0.34 -22.34
N PRO A 196 7.97 0.06 -23.08
CA PRO A 196 8.41 0.90 -24.20
C PRO A 196 7.55 0.78 -25.47
N TRP A 197 6.63 -0.19 -25.55
CA TRP A 197 5.87 -0.50 -26.77
C TRP A 197 4.71 0.45 -27.04
N VAL A 198 4.23 1.15 -26.01
CA VAL A 198 3.07 2.04 -26.11
C VAL A 198 3.36 3.30 -25.29
N THR A 199 3.07 4.46 -25.86
CA THR A 199 3.31 5.76 -25.23
C THR A 199 2.18 6.73 -25.50
N GLY A 200 1.88 7.63 -24.56
CA GLY A 200 0.97 8.77 -24.78
C GLY A 200 -0.50 8.39 -24.95
N VAL A 201 -0.90 7.25 -24.38
CA VAL A 201 -2.25 6.70 -24.44
C VAL A 201 -2.76 6.48 -23.03
N MET A 202 -4.06 6.71 -22.80
CA MET A 202 -4.72 6.41 -21.54
C MET A 202 -6.06 5.72 -21.77
N VAL A 203 -6.28 4.60 -21.07
CA VAL A 203 -7.54 3.83 -21.06
C VAL A 203 -8.02 3.73 -19.61
N CYS A 204 -9.07 4.47 -19.27
CA CYS A 204 -9.54 4.60 -17.89
C CYS A 204 -10.99 4.19 -17.73
N SER A 205 -11.28 3.32 -16.77
CA SER A 205 -12.68 3.01 -16.40
C SER A 205 -13.32 4.14 -15.57
N ASP A 206 -12.51 4.90 -14.84
CA ASP A 206 -12.93 6.13 -14.18
C ASP A 206 -11.82 7.18 -14.14
N LEU A 207 -12.20 8.46 -14.17
CA LEU A 207 -11.26 9.58 -14.10
C LEU A 207 -11.30 10.25 -12.71
N PRO A 208 -10.18 10.85 -12.28
CA PRO A 208 -10.18 11.76 -11.14
C PRO A 208 -11.21 12.89 -11.32
N LYS A 209 -12.02 13.15 -10.28
CA LYS A 209 -13.14 14.13 -10.33
C LYS A 209 -12.74 15.58 -10.65
N LYS A 210 -11.44 15.92 -10.65
CA LYS A 210 -10.95 17.32 -10.73
C LYS A 210 -10.79 17.88 -12.14
N LYS A 211 -10.97 17.10 -13.21
CA LYS A 211 -10.73 17.63 -14.56
C LYS A 211 -11.74 18.72 -14.94
N ARG A 212 -11.22 19.97 -15.05
CA ARG A 212 -11.97 21.14 -15.55
C ARG A 212 -12.24 21.06 -17.06
N THR A 213 -11.45 20.26 -17.78
CA THR A 213 -11.56 20.08 -19.23
C THR A 213 -11.84 18.61 -19.50
N LYS A 214 -12.94 18.32 -20.20
CA LYS A 214 -13.22 16.95 -20.66
C LYS A 214 -12.13 16.57 -21.67
N PRO A 215 -11.40 15.46 -21.46
CA PRO A 215 -10.41 15.03 -22.44
C PRO A 215 -11.11 14.68 -23.76
N LYS A 216 -10.41 14.86 -24.88
CA LYS A 216 -10.88 14.39 -26.19
C LYS A 216 -10.90 12.87 -26.16
N VAL A 217 -12.10 12.29 -26.17
CA VAL A 217 -12.29 10.83 -26.16
C VAL A 217 -12.12 10.30 -27.57
N PHE A 218 -11.35 9.22 -27.71
CA PHE A 218 -11.23 8.43 -28.92
C PHE A 218 -12.27 7.32 -28.88
N GLU A 219 -13.25 7.39 -29.79
CA GLU A 219 -14.29 6.37 -29.94
C GLU A 219 -13.75 5.19 -30.75
N THR A 220 -13.85 3.99 -30.21
CA THR A 220 -13.52 2.76 -30.93
C THR A 220 -14.73 2.21 -31.70
N THR A 221 -14.54 1.19 -32.52
CA THR A 221 -15.65 0.46 -33.16
C THR A 221 -16.37 -0.52 -32.23
N SER A 222 -15.91 -0.67 -30.99
CA SER A 222 -16.51 -1.58 -30.00
C SER A 222 -17.34 -0.80 -28.98
N ASP A 223 -18.66 -0.86 -29.12
CA ASP A 223 -19.60 -0.25 -28.18
C ASP A 223 -19.38 -0.76 -26.74
N ASP A 224 -19.05 -2.05 -26.58
CA ASP A 224 -18.80 -2.61 -25.26
C ASP A 224 -17.57 -1.98 -24.61
N PHE A 225 -16.51 -1.73 -25.39
CA PHE A 225 -15.33 -1.03 -24.90
C PHE A 225 -15.66 0.42 -24.51
N ASN A 226 -16.32 1.17 -25.40
CA ASN A 226 -16.63 2.59 -25.16
C ASN A 226 -17.59 2.79 -23.97
N ARG A 227 -18.38 1.77 -23.58
CA ARG A 227 -19.20 1.79 -22.35
C ARG A 227 -18.40 1.59 -21.07
N ASN A 228 -17.31 0.83 -21.12
CA ASN A 228 -16.53 0.46 -19.94
C ASN A 228 -15.31 1.38 -19.73
N PHE A 229 -14.85 2.06 -20.79
CA PHE A 229 -13.61 2.81 -20.78
C PHE A 229 -13.74 4.18 -21.45
N ILE A 230 -13.02 5.14 -20.88
CA ILE A 230 -12.67 6.41 -21.47
C ILE A 230 -11.27 6.25 -22.06
N PHE A 231 -11.17 6.36 -23.37
CA PHE A 231 -9.92 6.17 -24.10
C PHE A 231 -9.46 7.50 -24.71
N THR A 232 -8.22 7.89 -24.45
CA THR A 232 -7.70 9.22 -24.80
C THR A 232 -6.23 9.14 -25.19
N GLY A 233 -5.80 10.05 -26.05
CA GLY A 233 -4.44 10.13 -26.58
C GLY A 233 -4.44 10.85 -27.92
N ASP A 234 -3.29 10.87 -28.60
CA ASP A 234 -3.23 11.28 -30.00
C ASP A 234 -4.02 10.29 -30.88
N ASP A 235 -4.72 10.79 -31.91
CA ASP A 235 -5.62 9.96 -32.72
C ASP A 235 -4.87 8.81 -33.41
N LEU A 236 -3.63 9.04 -33.86
CA LEU A 236 -2.82 8.00 -34.50
C LEU A 236 -2.31 6.98 -33.47
N ALA A 237 -1.87 7.43 -32.30
CA ALA A 237 -1.44 6.54 -31.22
C ALA A 237 -2.60 5.66 -30.72
N CYS A 238 -3.78 6.25 -30.54
CA CYS A 238 -5.00 5.54 -30.18
C CYS A 238 -5.41 4.51 -31.23
N ALA A 239 -5.39 4.88 -32.51
CA ALA A 239 -5.73 3.96 -33.60
C ALA A 239 -4.75 2.77 -33.69
N LYS A 240 -3.45 2.99 -33.48
CA LYS A 240 -2.44 1.92 -33.43
C LYS A 240 -2.65 0.99 -32.23
N PHE A 241 -3.03 1.55 -31.08
CA PHE A 241 -3.26 0.78 -29.86
C PHE A 241 -4.56 -0.04 -29.91
N ALA A 242 -5.65 0.53 -30.46
CA ALA A 242 -6.98 -0.05 -30.46
C ALA A 242 -7.21 -1.15 -31.51
N THR A 243 -6.31 -2.13 -31.56
CA THR A 243 -6.52 -3.35 -32.36
C THR A 243 -7.67 -4.18 -31.77
N PRO A 244 -8.40 -4.98 -32.58
CA PRO A 244 -9.46 -5.86 -32.06
C PRO A 244 -9.00 -6.77 -30.92
N THR A 245 -7.77 -7.28 -30.99
CA THR A 245 -7.17 -8.13 -29.96
C THR A 245 -6.92 -7.35 -28.67
N THR A 246 -6.37 -6.14 -28.76
CA THR A 246 -6.15 -5.26 -27.61
C THR A 246 -7.48 -4.90 -26.94
N LEU A 247 -8.51 -4.54 -27.71
CA LEU A 247 -9.83 -4.22 -27.14
C LEU A 247 -10.46 -5.42 -26.41
N ALA A 248 -10.37 -6.62 -27.00
CA ALA A 248 -10.84 -7.85 -26.36
C ALA A 248 -10.06 -8.17 -25.07
N PHE A 249 -8.74 -7.97 -25.08
CA PHE A 249 -7.88 -8.12 -23.91
C PHE A 249 -8.30 -7.17 -22.77
N LEU A 250 -8.52 -5.88 -23.06
CA LEU A 250 -8.91 -4.88 -22.07
C LEU A 250 -10.28 -5.16 -21.46
N LEU A 251 -11.24 -5.66 -22.26
CA LEU A 251 -12.54 -6.12 -21.77
C LEU A 251 -12.45 -7.36 -20.87
N ARG A 252 -11.43 -8.22 -21.07
CA ARG A 252 -11.16 -9.33 -20.14
C ARG A 252 -10.50 -8.80 -18.86
N LEU A 253 -9.58 -7.85 -18.97
CA LEU A 253 -8.88 -7.24 -17.85
C LEU A 253 -9.86 -6.55 -16.87
N CYS A 254 -10.84 -5.77 -17.36
CA CYS A 254 -11.82 -5.11 -16.48
C CYS A 254 -12.80 -6.07 -15.79
N ARG A 255 -12.90 -7.32 -16.24
CA ARG A 255 -13.67 -8.37 -15.54
C ARG A 255 -12.89 -8.99 -14.38
N GLN A 256 -11.56 -8.85 -14.39
CA GLN A 256 -10.66 -9.39 -13.37
C GLN A 256 -10.24 -8.35 -12.34
N LEU A 257 -10.15 -7.07 -12.75
CA LEU A 257 -9.77 -5.95 -11.89
C LEU A 257 -10.86 -4.87 -11.86
N LYS A 258 -11.11 -4.33 -10.67
CA LYS A 258 -12.06 -3.25 -10.42
C LYS A 258 -11.43 -1.89 -10.69
N LYS A 259 -12.20 -1.03 -11.37
CA LYS A 259 -11.80 0.33 -11.73
C LYS A 259 -10.40 0.37 -12.37
N VAL A 260 -10.15 -0.51 -13.32
CA VAL A 260 -8.85 -0.62 -13.97
C VAL A 260 -8.58 0.60 -14.86
N ASN A 261 -7.41 1.19 -14.72
CA ASN A 261 -6.88 2.25 -15.57
C ASN A 261 -5.50 1.85 -16.08
N LEU A 262 -5.22 2.17 -17.34
CA LEU A 262 -3.92 2.02 -17.99
C LEU A 262 -3.49 3.39 -18.49
N GLU A 263 -2.41 3.91 -17.94
CA GLU A 263 -1.80 5.17 -18.36
C GLU A 263 -0.39 4.89 -18.88
N PHE A 264 -0.18 5.12 -20.17
CA PHE A 264 1.10 4.97 -20.83
C PHE A 264 1.77 6.33 -20.94
N SER A 265 2.84 6.55 -20.18
CA SER A 265 3.58 7.80 -20.18
C SER A 265 4.35 8.00 -21.49
N SER A 266 4.78 9.24 -21.73
CA SER A 266 5.68 9.54 -22.84
C SER A 266 7.08 8.96 -22.64
N GLU A 267 7.44 8.57 -21.42
CA GLU A 267 8.74 7.99 -21.06
C GLU A 267 8.80 6.47 -21.28
N GLY A 268 7.73 5.87 -21.83
CA GLY A 268 7.67 4.42 -22.03
C GLY A 268 7.45 3.65 -20.73
N ARG A 269 6.64 4.19 -19.81
CA ARG A 269 6.19 3.49 -18.60
C ARG A 269 4.68 3.34 -18.60
N LEU A 270 4.21 2.21 -18.11
CA LEU A 270 2.80 1.93 -17.90
C LEU A 270 2.48 2.01 -16.40
N CYS A 271 1.49 2.82 -16.04
CA CYS A 271 0.79 2.72 -14.76
C CYS A 271 -0.50 1.93 -14.98
N LEU A 272 -0.54 0.69 -14.48
CA LEU A 272 -1.76 -0.11 -14.36
C LEU A 272 -2.32 0.08 -12.96
N SER A 273 -3.43 0.78 -12.80
CA SER A 273 -4.05 1.03 -11.49
C SER A 273 -5.44 0.42 -11.34
N PHE A 274 -5.80 0.03 -10.11
CA PHE A 274 -6.99 -0.75 -9.78
C PHE A 274 -7.41 -0.58 -8.31
N ASP A 275 -8.57 -1.11 -7.94
CA ASP A 275 -9.21 -0.99 -6.60
C ASP A 275 -9.23 -2.34 -5.84
N ASP A 276 -8.36 -3.27 -6.23
CA ASP A 276 -8.26 -4.64 -5.68
C ASP A 276 -7.06 -4.76 -4.73
N ALA A 277 -7.32 -4.69 -3.42
CA ALA A 277 -6.30 -4.91 -2.38
C ALA A 277 -5.77 -6.35 -2.39
N GLU A 278 -6.55 -7.28 -2.93
CA GLU A 278 -6.28 -8.70 -3.03
C GLU A 278 -5.05 -9.03 -3.87
N VAL A 279 -4.61 -8.12 -4.75
CA VAL A 279 -3.42 -8.30 -5.58
C VAL A 279 -2.17 -8.52 -4.72
N MET A 280 -2.05 -7.79 -3.61
CA MET A 280 -0.94 -7.92 -2.66
C MET A 280 -1.32 -8.69 -1.39
N ALA A 281 -2.48 -9.32 -1.37
CA ALA A 281 -2.90 -10.10 -0.22
C ALA A 281 -2.15 -11.44 -0.16
N TYR A 282 -1.84 -11.86 1.07
CA TYR A 282 -1.26 -13.15 1.39
C TYR A 282 -2.09 -13.81 2.50
N LYS A 283 -1.96 -15.13 2.63
CA LYS A 283 -2.66 -15.88 3.67
C LYS A 283 -2.20 -15.42 5.06
N ASP A 284 -3.14 -15.15 5.96
CA ASP A 284 -2.85 -14.76 7.34
C ASP A 284 -1.93 -15.80 8.03
N PRO A 285 -0.70 -15.41 8.44
CA PRO A 285 0.21 -16.30 9.14
C PRO A 285 -0.10 -16.45 10.63
N GLY A 286 -1.09 -15.74 11.17
CA GLY A 286 -1.43 -15.71 12.59
C GLY A 286 -0.76 -14.56 13.35
N THR A 287 -0.85 -14.61 14.69
CA THR A 287 -0.38 -13.57 15.59
C THR A 287 0.67 -14.12 16.56
N PHE A 288 1.25 -13.25 17.40
CA PHE A 288 2.16 -13.67 18.47
C PHE A 288 1.49 -14.44 19.61
N GLU A 289 0.16 -14.60 19.61
CA GLU A 289 -0.52 -15.50 20.55
C GLU A 289 -0.18 -16.97 20.28
N ASP A 290 0.02 -17.34 19.01
CA ASP A 290 0.56 -18.63 18.58
C ASP A 290 1.90 -18.41 17.84
N LEU A 291 2.93 -18.11 18.62
CA LEU A 291 4.26 -17.80 18.10
C LEU A 291 4.90 -18.98 17.35
N SER A 292 4.54 -20.21 17.70
CA SER A 292 5.03 -21.43 17.04
C SER A 292 4.38 -21.60 15.67
N GLY A 293 3.06 -21.45 15.57
CA GLY A 293 2.34 -21.46 14.29
C GLY A 293 2.79 -20.31 13.38
N PHE A 294 2.94 -19.10 13.94
CA PHE A 294 3.47 -17.94 13.23
C PHE A 294 4.87 -18.22 12.66
N TYR A 295 5.80 -18.75 13.46
CA TYR A 295 7.13 -19.13 13.00
C TYR A 295 7.08 -20.14 11.84
N ALA A 296 6.27 -21.18 11.96
CA ALA A 296 6.13 -22.20 10.92
C ALA A 296 5.59 -21.61 9.60
N ASN A 297 4.64 -20.69 9.68
CA ASN A 297 4.08 -20.00 8.52
C ASN A 297 5.12 -19.08 7.84
N ILE A 298 5.87 -18.28 8.62
CA ILE A 298 6.93 -17.43 8.10
C ILE A 298 8.05 -18.27 7.46
N LYS A 299 8.39 -19.42 8.05
CA LYS A 299 9.41 -20.33 7.51
C LYS A 299 9.03 -20.91 6.15
N ARG A 300 7.74 -21.21 5.96
CA ARG A 300 7.24 -21.69 4.66
C ARG A 300 7.26 -20.61 3.57
N GLY A 301 7.28 -19.34 3.97
CA GLY A 301 7.10 -18.22 3.07
C GLY A 301 5.62 -17.91 2.84
N LEU A 302 5.36 -16.67 2.43
CA LEU A 302 4.02 -16.16 2.17
C LEU A 302 3.89 -15.76 0.71
N GLU A 303 3.17 -16.55 -0.06
CA GLU A 303 2.93 -16.31 -1.48
C GLU A 303 1.97 -15.14 -1.71
N LEU A 304 2.11 -14.47 -2.86
CA LEU A 304 1.22 -13.42 -3.33
C LEU A 304 0.40 -13.93 -4.53
N PRO A 305 -0.68 -14.70 -4.31
CA PRO A 305 -1.41 -15.35 -5.38
C PRO A 305 -2.10 -14.38 -6.36
N GLY A 306 -2.35 -13.14 -5.94
CA GLY A 306 -2.96 -12.12 -6.81
C GLY A 306 -1.97 -11.37 -7.70
N LEU A 307 -0.72 -11.20 -7.28
CA LEU A 307 0.26 -10.34 -7.95
C LEU A 307 0.71 -10.91 -9.30
N PHE A 308 1.18 -12.16 -9.31
CA PHE A 308 1.76 -12.77 -10.51
C PHE A 308 0.75 -12.98 -11.65
N PRO A 309 -0.52 -13.36 -11.40
CA PRO A 309 -1.53 -13.36 -12.45
C PRO A 309 -1.74 -11.98 -13.11
N VAL A 310 -1.71 -10.90 -12.33
CA VAL A 310 -1.83 -9.54 -12.89
C VAL A 310 -0.60 -9.18 -13.72
N LEU A 311 0.60 -9.51 -13.24
CA LEU A 311 1.84 -9.29 -14.00
C LEU A 311 1.88 -10.13 -15.29
N ALA A 312 1.32 -11.33 -15.28
CA ALA A 312 1.16 -12.15 -16.48
C ALA A 312 0.25 -11.47 -17.53
N LEU A 313 -0.80 -10.77 -17.10
CA LEU A 313 -1.64 -9.98 -18.00
C LEU A 313 -0.88 -8.78 -18.57
N VAL A 314 -0.07 -8.09 -17.77
CA VAL A 314 0.79 -6.99 -18.26
C VAL A 314 1.79 -7.53 -19.29
N HIS A 315 2.33 -8.72 -19.05
CA HIS A 315 3.23 -9.40 -19.98
C HIS A 315 2.54 -9.82 -21.28
N GLU A 316 1.32 -10.35 -21.22
CA GLU A 316 0.52 -10.62 -22.42
C GLU A 316 0.23 -9.33 -23.20
N LEU A 317 -0.07 -8.23 -22.52
CA LEU A 317 -0.23 -6.92 -23.17
C LEU A 317 1.05 -6.46 -23.86
N ALA A 318 2.22 -6.68 -23.24
CA ALA A 318 3.51 -6.43 -23.88
C ALA A 318 3.65 -7.26 -25.16
N GLU A 319 3.35 -8.56 -25.13
CA GLU A 319 3.45 -9.43 -26.31
C GLU A 319 2.50 -9.03 -27.45
N LEU A 320 1.32 -8.46 -27.13
CA LEU A 320 0.39 -7.95 -28.14
C LEU A 320 0.91 -6.70 -28.86
N HIS A 321 1.77 -5.91 -28.21
CA HIS A 321 2.30 -4.66 -28.75
C HIS A 321 3.78 -4.75 -29.15
N ASP A 322 4.47 -5.82 -28.78
CA ASP A 322 5.82 -6.13 -29.21
C ASP A 322 5.84 -6.65 -30.65
N ASN A 323 5.69 -5.72 -31.58
CA ASN A 323 5.97 -5.96 -32.98
C ASN A 323 7.48 -6.12 -33.15
N ASN A 324 7.94 -7.36 -33.38
CA ASN A 324 9.34 -7.74 -33.70
C ASN A 324 9.98 -6.99 -34.89
N PHE A 325 9.29 -6.03 -35.49
CA PHE A 325 9.70 -5.27 -36.66
C PHE A 325 10.07 -3.81 -36.35
N ASP A 326 9.71 -3.30 -35.17
CA ASP A 326 10.12 -1.97 -34.71
C ASP A 326 11.24 -2.13 -33.68
N LEU A 327 12.47 -1.84 -34.07
CA LEU A 327 13.61 -1.82 -33.14
C LEU A 327 13.32 -0.82 -32.00
N PRO A 328 13.61 -1.17 -30.73
CA PRO A 328 13.43 -0.25 -29.62
C PRO A 328 14.29 1.01 -29.84
N MET A 329 13.68 2.19 -29.68
CA MET A 329 14.32 3.51 -29.91
C MET A 329 15.65 3.69 -29.18
N LYS A 330 15.91 2.93 -28.11
CA LYS A 330 17.19 2.94 -27.39
C LYS A 330 18.41 2.54 -28.24
N VAL A 331 18.24 1.83 -29.35
CA VAL A 331 19.37 1.44 -30.22
C VAL A 331 19.65 2.51 -31.29
N ALA A 332 18.68 3.38 -31.59
CA ALA A 332 18.87 4.41 -32.61
C ALA A 332 19.84 5.52 -32.17
N ASP A 333 19.84 5.88 -30.88
CA ASP A 333 20.74 6.92 -30.35
C ASP A 333 22.20 6.45 -30.16
N GLU A 334 22.45 5.15 -30.05
CA GLU A 334 23.82 4.60 -29.95
C GLU A 334 24.46 4.32 -31.32
N MET A 335 23.68 4.39 -32.42
CA MET A 335 24.19 4.18 -33.77
C MET A 335 24.52 5.49 -34.52
N GLU A 336 24.27 6.65 -33.92
CA GLU A 336 24.61 7.98 -34.48
C GLU A 336 25.79 8.70 -33.77
N GLN A 337 26.62 7.99 -32.98
CA GLN A 337 27.87 8.54 -32.42
C GLN A 337 29.14 8.00 -33.07
#